data_AF-A0A023B5I9-F1
#
_entry.id   AF-A0A023B5I9-F1
#
_cell.length_a   1.000
_cell.length_b   1.000
_cell.length_c   1.000
_cell.angle_alpha   90.00
_cell.angle_beta   90.00
_cell.angle_gamma   90.00
#
_symmetry.space_group_name_H-M   'P 1'
#
loop_
_entity.id
_entity.type
_entity.pdbx_description
1 polymer ?
#
loop_
_entity_poly.entity_id
_entity_poly.type
_entity_poly.pdbx_seq_one_letter_code
_entity_poly.pdbx_strand_id
1 'polypeptide(L)'
;MQPLLIFAQIIIMTDSRDIVAQLMEEVEREKRRRVEEVERLEEEVGVEKRRRAELEEELARLGGPVTETTPAAVPIGGYASQRLVDCKAAFCDRYVSREGSLSPETFMSIMTIAADQGASTSVGALTQSSGWGKSRFFFEVSQKFRCLYISMGDSASTYPKQTDNYVPLGRILGADGSDPDLVVSHLMNCLAQYLNRASEDAYIRALTNTEWFAYQLEEWNPGYDVKIVEKVLPPLSRADARTNLAAAISTFKGCYQVGCALILCDEAAALLKPFGTTGPPQFRLFRRAFTLMGITACFASTQSKVQNFAPALHRDESYKEYTLTRLEQPWMPSPFLAINPVDLRVDAVPYPLSLGDLHSARNLAQFGRPLWWSFARHMTSNDTDSTSVLLAIARDKLNFAHGEWAGVAAVMIVAAVKPTPSVELAENLVHSHMATLVHVSKNRELLYTEYASEPYLAEASCMYLQRSFGPALKQLIRALPDYVLYLLGSVV
;
A
#
# COMPACT_ATOMS: atom_id res chain seq x y z
N MET A 1 54.02 17.84 -59.83
CA MET A 1 53.10 17.42 -58.75
C MET A 1 52.55 18.66 -58.02
N GLN A 2 51.84 19.54 -58.73
CA GLN A 2 51.25 20.77 -58.16
C GLN A 2 50.08 21.42 -58.93
N PRO A 3 49.62 20.98 -60.13
CA PRO A 3 48.37 21.50 -60.72
C PRO A 3 47.10 20.68 -60.40
N LEU A 4 47.21 19.51 -59.74
CA LEU A 4 46.07 18.62 -59.48
C LEU A 4 45.38 18.84 -58.12
N LEU A 5 45.96 19.65 -57.22
CA LEU A 5 45.36 19.93 -55.90
C LEU A 5 44.37 21.11 -55.92
N ILE A 6 44.48 22.03 -56.87
CA ILE A 6 43.62 23.24 -56.93
C ILE A 6 42.28 22.94 -57.60
N PHE A 7 42.22 21.98 -58.53
CA PHE A 7 40.97 21.57 -59.18
C PHE A 7 40.05 20.74 -58.26
N ALA A 8 40.62 20.00 -57.30
CA ALA A 8 39.85 19.25 -56.31
C ALA A 8 39.25 20.12 -55.20
N GLN A 9 39.85 21.28 -54.90
CA GLN A 9 39.34 22.20 -53.87
C GLN A 9 38.20 23.10 -54.34
N ILE A 10 38.10 23.38 -55.65
CA ILE A 10 37.01 24.20 -56.20
C ILE A 10 35.73 23.37 -56.39
N ILE A 11 35.83 22.09 -56.76
CA ILE A 11 34.67 21.21 -56.94
C ILE A 11 34.00 20.86 -55.60
N ILE A 12 34.77 20.75 -54.51
CA ILE A 12 34.22 20.47 -53.16
C ILE A 12 33.51 21.70 -52.56
N MET A 13 33.81 22.93 -53.01
CA MET A 13 33.17 24.15 -52.47
C MET A 13 31.86 24.55 -53.16
N THR A 14 31.62 24.13 -54.41
CA THR A 14 30.36 24.41 -55.11
C THR A 14 29.24 23.42 -54.76
N ASP A 15 29.55 22.13 -54.57
CA ASP A 15 28.54 21.13 -54.16
C ASP A 15 28.12 21.27 -52.68
N SER A 16 29.01 21.80 -51.83
CA SER A 16 28.70 21.97 -50.40
C SER A 16 27.67 23.08 -50.15
N ARG A 17 27.51 24.06 -51.05
CA ARG A 17 26.53 25.14 -50.87
C ARG A 17 25.11 24.73 -51.20
N ASP A 18 24.93 23.94 -52.26
CA ASP A 18 23.62 23.45 -52.67
C ASP A 18 23.09 22.39 -51.70
N ILE A 19 23.98 21.52 -51.18
CA ILE A 19 23.61 20.55 -50.14
C ILE A 19 23.24 21.27 -48.82
N VAL A 20 24.00 22.29 -48.42
CA VAL A 20 23.66 23.06 -47.20
C VAL A 20 22.37 23.87 -47.38
N ALA A 21 22.10 24.39 -48.57
CA ALA A 21 20.84 25.08 -48.87
C ALA A 21 19.64 24.13 -48.80
N GLN A 22 19.75 22.92 -49.36
CA GLN A 22 18.71 21.88 -49.27
C GLN A 22 18.48 21.43 -47.82
N LEU A 23 19.56 21.22 -47.05
CA LEU A 23 19.45 20.84 -45.64
C LEU A 23 18.81 21.96 -44.80
N MET A 24 19.15 23.22 -45.06
CA MET A 24 18.56 24.37 -44.38
C MET A 24 17.07 24.49 -44.68
N GLU A 25 16.66 24.26 -45.93
CA GLU A 25 15.25 24.27 -46.32
C GLU A 25 14.46 23.13 -45.66
N GLU A 26 15.07 21.95 -45.56
CA GLU A 26 14.47 20.79 -44.87
C GLU A 26 14.35 21.03 -43.37
N VAL A 27 15.36 21.62 -42.74
CA VAL A 27 15.33 22.02 -41.32
C VAL A 27 14.26 23.09 -41.07
N GLU A 28 14.11 24.07 -41.97
CA GLU A 28 13.03 25.06 -41.86
C GLU A 28 11.64 24.42 -42.01
N ARG A 29 11.49 23.45 -42.91
CA ARG A 29 10.23 22.73 -43.13
C ARG A 29 9.86 21.88 -41.91
N GLU A 30 10.83 21.22 -41.31
CA GLU A 30 10.68 20.44 -40.08
C GLU A 30 10.35 21.35 -38.88
N LYS A 31 11.00 22.52 -38.79
CA LYS A 31 10.74 23.51 -37.74
C LYS A 31 9.32 24.07 -37.84
N ARG A 32 8.80 24.33 -39.05
CA ARG A 32 7.41 24.76 -39.25
C ARG A 32 6.42 23.68 -38.83
N ARG A 33 6.65 22.41 -39.19
CA ARG A 33 5.81 21.28 -38.75
C ARG A 33 5.75 21.16 -37.23
N ARG A 34 6.88 21.32 -36.54
CA ARG A 34 6.92 21.26 -35.07
C ARG A 34 6.18 22.42 -34.41
N VAL A 35 6.24 23.62 -35.00
CA VAL A 35 5.48 24.77 -34.50
C VAL A 35 3.97 24.54 -34.66
N GLU A 36 3.52 24.06 -35.82
CA GLU A 36 2.11 23.72 -36.04
C GLU A 36 1.61 22.60 -35.11
N GLU A 37 2.46 21.61 -34.82
CA GLU A 37 2.14 20.54 -33.87
C GLU A 37 2.04 21.04 -32.43
N VAL A 38 2.93 21.94 -32.01
CA VAL A 38 2.90 22.56 -30.69
C VAL A 38 1.67 23.45 -30.53
N GLU A 39 1.33 24.28 -31.52
CA GLU A 39 0.12 25.13 -31.49
C GLU A 39 -1.16 24.29 -31.36
N ARG A 40 -1.25 23.18 -32.09
CA ARG A 40 -2.39 22.26 -31.98
C ARG A 40 -2.47 21.59 -30.60
N LEU A 41 -1.33 21.20 -30.02
CA LEU A 41 -1.28 20.63 -28.66
C LEU A 41 -1.64 21.67 -27.60
N GLU A 42 -1.22 22.92 -27.76
CA GLU A 42 -1.61 24.01 -26.86
C GLU A 42 -3.11 24.29 -26.91
N GLU A 43 -3.73 24.20 -28.10
CA GLU A 43 -5.18 24.32 -28.26
C GLU A 43 -5.92 23.15 -27.59
N GLU A 44 -5.47 21.90 -27.77
CA GLU A 44 -6.03 20.73 -27.08
C GLU A 44 -5.91 20.83 -25.55
N VAL A 45 -4.74 21.26 -25.04
CA VAL A 45 -4.53 21.50 -23.61
C VAL A 45 -5.44 22.63 -23.10
N GLY A 46 -5.66 23.67 -23.90
CA GLY A 46 -6.58 24.77 -23.58
C GLY A 46 -8.05 24.34 -23.53
N VAL A 47 -8.46 23.41 -24.38
CA VAL A 47 -9.80 22.79 -24.33
C VAL A 47 -9.94 21.91 -23.09
N GLU A 48 -8.94 21.07 -22.80
CA GLU A 48 -9.01 20.15 -21.66
C GLU A 48 -8.94 20.89 -20.30
N LYS A 49 -8.17 21.98 -20.20
CA LYS A 49 -8.17 22.86 -19.02
C LYS A 49 -9.54 23.50 -18.77
N ARG A 50 -10.24 23.92 -19.83
CA ARG A 50 -11.60 24.48 -19.72
C ARG A 50 -12.60 23.40 -19.27
N ARG A 51 -12.53 22.21 -19.86
CA ARG A 51 -13.36 21.06 -19.46
C ARG A 51 -13.14 20.66 -18.00
N ARG A 52 -11.89 20.71 -17.52
CA ARG A 52 -11.54 20.41 -16.12
C ARG A 52 -12.07 21.48 -15.17
N ALA A 53 -11.99 22.76 -15.54
CA ALA A 53 -12.57 23.84 -14.75
C ALA A 53 -14.11 23.75 -14.67
N GLU A 54 -14.78 23.38 -15.77
CA GLU A 54 -16.23 23.13 -15.79
C GLU A 54 -16.62 21.95 -14.88
N LEU A 55 -15.86 20.85 -14.92
CA LEU A 55 -16.05 19.69 -14.04
C LEU A 55 -15.80 20.02 -12.56
N GLU A 56 -14.78 20.83 -12.25
CA GLU A 56 -14.50 21.29 -10.88
C GLU A 56 -15.61 22.23 -10.36
N GLU A 57 -16.17 23.09 -11.22
CA GLU A 57 -17.32 23.94 -10.87
C GLU A 57 -18.60 23.11 -10.69
N GLU A 58 -18.82 22.08 -11.51
CA GLU A 58 -19.94 21.14 -11.37
C GLU A 58 -19.81 20.30 -10.09
N LEU A 59 -18.61 19.82 -9.76
CA LEU A 59 -18.28 19.15 -8.49
C LEU A 59 -18.49 20.06 -7.28
N ALA A 60 -18.10 21.32 -7.36
CA ALA A 60 -18.32 22.31 -6.31
C ALA A 60 -19.82 22.61 -6.11
N ARG A 61 -20.61 22.66 -7.19
CA ARG A 61 -22.08 22.83 -7.14
C ARG A 61 -22.81 21.61 -6.58
N LEU A 62 -22.25 20.41 -6.74
CA LEU A 62 -22.83 19.16 -6.22
C LEU A 62 -22.58 18.92 -4.73
N GLY A 63 -21.89 19.83 -4.03
CA GLY A 63 -22.08 20.09 -2.60
C GLY A 63 -22.27 18.87 -1.70
N GLY A 64 -21.34 17.92 -1.79
CA GLY A 64 -21.17 16.84 -0.84
C GLY A 64 -19.68 16.54 -0.72
N PRO A 65 -19.16 16.18 0.47
CA PRO A 65 -17.78 15.72 0.56
C PRO A 65 -17.63 14.56 -0.41
N VAL A 66 -16.72 14.70 -1.39
CA VAL A 66 -16.18 13.55 -2.09
C VAL A 66 -15.53 12.72 -1.00
N THR A 67 -16.27 11.74 -0.50
CA THR A 67 -15.70 10.68 0.31
C THR A 67 -14.62 10.08 -0.56
N GLU A 68 -13.36 10.30 -0.20
CA GLU A 68 -12.29 9.37 -0.52
C GLU A 68 -12.74 8.03 0.05
N THR A 69 -13.55 7.29 -0.72
CA THR A 69 -13.94 5.95 -0.36
C THR A 69 -12.65 5.18 -0.37
N THR A 70 -12.21 4.78 0.83
CA THR A 70 -11.20 3.75 0.97
C THR A 70 -11.58 2.62 0.00
N PRO A 71 -10.67 2.05 -0.80
CA PRO A 71 -11.00 0.96 -1.71
C PRO A 71 -11.56 -0.30 -1.01
N ALA A 72 -11.66 -0.31 0.32
CA ALA A 72 -12.37 -1.29 1.14
C ALA A 72 -13.86 -1.00 1.31
N ALA A 73 -14.29 0.24 1.10
CA ALA A 73 -15.69 0.66 1.13
C ALA A 73 -16.33 0.36 -0.21
N VAL A 74 -17.11 -0.71 -0.26
CA VAL A 74 -18.01 -0.97 -1.38
C VAL A 74 -18.98 0.21 -1.48
N PRO A 75 -18.93 1.05 -2.53
CA PRO A 75 -19.89 2.12 -2.71
C PRO A 75 -21.17 1.47 -3.25
N ILE A 76 -22.13 1.23 -2.37
CA ILE A 76 -23.44 0.70 -2.76
C ILE A 76 -24.30 1.89 -3.21
N GLY A 77 -24.36 2.10 -4.52
CA GLY A 77 -25.38 2.97 -5.12
C GLY A 77 -26.78 2.44 -4.83
N GLY A 78 -27.69 3.34 -4.44
CA GLY A 78 -29.14 3.17 -4.53
C GLY A 78 -29.79 2.10 -3.64
N TYR A 79 -30.33 2.54 -2.50
CA TYR A 79 -31.47 1.97 -1.76
C TYR A 79 -32.01 0.59 -2.23
N ALA A 80 -31.39 -0.52 -1.82
CA ALA A 80 -32.08 -1.83 -1.64
C ALA A 80 -31.22 -2.99 -1.08
N SER A 81 -29.88 -2.96 -1.09
CA SER A 81 -29.06 -4.13 -0.68
C SER A 81 -28.13 -3.82 0.50
N GLN A 82 -28.71 -3.53 1.67
CA GLN A 82 -27.99 -3.19 2.90
C GLN A 82 -27.37 -4.38 3.64
N ARG A 83 -27.15 -5.52 2.98
CA ARG A 83 -26.61 -6.74 3.60
C ARG A 83 -25.84 -7.53 2.57
N LEU A 84 -24.50 -7.51 2.59
CA LEU A 84 -23.78 -8.44 1.72
C LEU A 84 -22.60 -9.19 2.35
N VAL A 85 -21.91 -8.71 3.40
CA VAL A 85 -20.90 -9.54 4.12
C VAL A 85 -20.74 -9.12 5.57
N ASP A 86 -20.71 -10.12 6.47
CA ASP A 86 -20.21 -9.94 7.83
C ASP A 86 -18.67 -9.93 7.83
N CYS A 87 -18.08 -8.73 7.70
CA CYS A 87 -16.63 -8.55 7.68
C CYS A 87 -15.96 -9.03 8.97
N LYS A 88 -16.66 -8.97 10.11
CA LYS A 88 -16.17 -9.50 11.39
C LYS A 88 -16.08 -11.03 11.34
N ALA A 89 -17.12 -11.70 10.84
CA ALA A 89 -17.10 -13.14 10.69
C ALA A 89 -16.09 -13.62 9.62
N ALA A 90 -15.84 -12.84 8.56
CA ALA A 90 -14.76 -13.11 7.60
C ALA A 90 -13.37 -13.01 8.24
N PHE A 91 -13.14 -11.98 9.06
CA PHE A 91 -11.86 -11.79 9.76
C PHE A 91 -11.55 -12.92 10.74
N CYS A 92 -12.56 -13.50 11.39
CA CYS A 92 -12.37 -14.58 12.36
C CYS A 92 -12.03 -15.95 11.74
N ASP A 93 -11.99 -16.07 10.41
CA ASP A 93 -11.74 -17.35 9.73
C ASP A 93 -10.32 -17.90 9.80
N ARG A 94 -10.22 -19.20 10.03
CA ARG A 94 -8.94 -19.92 9.93
C ARG A 94 -8.56 -20.12 8.48
N TYR A 95 -7.38 -19.61 8.12
CA TYR A 95 -6.72 -19.91 6.85
C TYR A 95 -5.71 -21.05 7.03
N VAL A 96 -5.52 -21.83 5.97
CA VAL A 96 -4.50 -22.89 5.96
C VAL A 96 -3.18 -22.26 5.55
N SER A 97 -2.16 -22.33 6.41
CA SER A 97 -0.82 -21.88 6.04
C SER A 97 -0.21 -22.84 5.02
N ARG A 98 0.00 -22.39 3.78
CA ARG A 98 0.86 -23.02 2.78
C ARG A 98 2.35 -22.84 3.08
N GLU A 99 3.14 -23.80 2.61
CA GLU A 99 4.61 -23.75 2.61
C GLU A 99 5.13 -22.48 1.90
N GLY A 100 6.24 -21.92 2.38
CA GLY A 100 6.89 -20.73 1.81
C GLY A 100 6.27 -19.39 2.19
N SER A 101 5.18 -19.37 2.95
CA SER A 101 4.59 -18.12 3.42
C SER A 101 5.08 -17.73 4.82
N LEU A 102 4.90 -16.46 5.17
CA LEU A 102 5.39 -15.87 6.41
C LEU A 102 4.62 -16.44 7.61
N SER A 103 5.26 -17.30 8.38
CA SER A 103 4.71 -17.76 9.65
C SER A 103 4.76 -16.66 10.72
N PRO A 104 3.83 -16.65 11.69
CA PRO A 104 3.91 -15.76 12.85
C PRO A 104 5.25 -15.87 13.60
N GLU A 105 5.82 -17.07 13.71
CA GLU A 105 7.10 -17.33 14.36
C GLU A 105 8.27 -16.66 13.63
N THR A 106 8.35 -16.85 12.31
CA THR A 106 9.37 -16.20 11.46
C THR A 106 9.23 -14.68 11.55
N PHE A 107 8.01 -14.17 11.47
CA PHE A 107 7.73 -12.74 11.62
C PHE A 107 8.20 -12.21 12.97
N MET A 108 7.84 -12.86 14.07
CA MET A 108 8.29 -12.44 15.41
C MET A 108 9.79 -12.49 15.60
N SER A 109 10.47 -13.49 15.00
CA SER A 109 11.94 -13.54 15.02
C SER A 109 12.55 -12.32 14.34
N ILE A 110 12.03 -11.91 13.18
CA ILE A 110 12.50 -10.73 12.45
C ILE A 110 12.21 -9.45 13.25
N MET A 111 11.01 -9.33 13.83
CA MET A 111 10.63 -8.16 14.64
C MET A 111 11.44 -8.08 15.95
N THR A 112 11.81 -9.21 16.55
CA THR A 112 12.67 -9.22 17.74
C THR A 112 14.07 -8.72 17.39
N ILE A 113 14.65 -9.20 16.29
CA ILE A 113 15.93 -8.70 15.78
C ILE A 113 15.86 -7.19 15.50
N ALA A 114 14.74 -6.71 14.95
CA ALA A 114 14.51 -5.29 14.71
C ALA A 114 14.51 -4.46 16.00
N ALA A 115 13.82 -4.95 17.03
CA ALA A 115 13.71 -4.28 18.33
C ALA A 115 15.04 -4.21 19.11
N ASP A 116 15.94 -5.16 18.91
CA ASP A 116 17.23 -5.21 19.63
C ASP A 116 18.28 -4.25 19.06
N GLN A 117 18.01 -3.62 17.92
CA GLN A 117 18.88 -2.60 17.35
C GLN A 117 18.62 -1.25 18.01
N GLY A 118 19.28 -0.98 19.15
CA GLY A 118 19.05 0.19 20.02
C GLY A 118 19.24 1.60 19.46
N ALA A 119 19.48 1.73 18.15
CA ALA A 119 19.55 2.99 17.43
C ALA A 119 18.69 3.00 16.15
N SER A 120 17.93 1.93 15.90
CA SER A 120 17.23 1.74 14.64
C SER A 120 15.77 2.16 14.79
N THR A 121 15.30 3.06 13.93
CA THR A 121 13.86 3.27 13.70
C THR A 121 13.24 2.10 12.91
N SER A 122 13.79 0.90 13.11
CA SER A 122 13.44 -0.31 12.40
C SER A 122 12.03 -0.72 12.74
N VAL A 123 11.15 -0.42 11.81
CA VAL A 123 9.76 -0.83 11.81
C VAL A 123 9.52 -1.73 10.61
N GLY A 124 8.59 -2.66 10.78
CA GLY A 124 8.14 -3.55 9.72
C GLY A 124 7.09 -2.87 8.84
N ALA A 125 7.08 -3.20 7.56
CA ALA A 125 5.99 -2.87 6.66
C ALA A 125 5.36 -4.16 6.13
N LEU A 126 4.09 -4.39 6.44
CA LEU A 126 3.32 -5.51 5.91
C LEU A 126 2.65 -5.06 4.61
N THR A 127 3.27 -5.37 3.47
CA THR A 127 2.91 -4.79 2.18
C THR A 127 2.42 -5.86 1.21
N GLN A 128 1.12 -5.82 0.93
CA GLN A 128 0.48 -6.65 -0.07
C GLN A 128 -0.86 -6.02 -0.46
N SER A 129 -1.39 -6.28 -1.66
CA SER A 129 -2.66 -5.70 -2.11
C SER A 129 -3.86 -6.06 -1.22
N SER A 130 -4.99 -5.36 -1.42
CA SER A 130 -6.22 -5.58 -0.64
C SER A 130 -6.72 -7.03 -0.75
N GLY A 131 -7.16 -7.63 0.35
CA GLY A 131 -7.74 -8.97 0.34
C GLY A 131 -6.77 -10.14 0.58
N TRP A 132 -5.49 -9.86 0.82
CA TRP A 132 -4.47 -10.85 1.20
C TRP A 132 -4.40 -11.17 2.70
N GLY A 133 -5.37 -10.70 3.49
CA GLY A 133 -5.43 -11.07 4.91
C GLY A 133 -4.37 -10.42 5.81
N LYS A 134 -3.87 -9.21 5.51
CA LYS A 134 -2.92 -8.47 6.37
C LYS A 134 -3.38 -8.36 7.83
N SER A 135 -4.60 -7.85 8.04
CA SER A 135 -5.21 -7.71 9.36
C SER A 135 -5.40 -9.07 10.05
N ARG A 136 -5.73 -10.11 9.27
CA ARG A 136 -5.83 -11.48 9.77
C ARG A 136 -4.48 -12.01 10.25
N PHE A 137 -3.41 -11.76 9.50
CA PHE A 137 -2.08 -12.16 9.92
C PHE A 137 -1.67 -11.51 11.24
N PHE A 138 -2.01 -10.23 11.44
CA PHE A 138 -1.85 -9.58 12.74
C PHE A 138 -2.66 -10.25 13.86
N PHE A 139 -3.88 -10.72 13.58
CA PHE A 139 -4.62 -11.53 14.53
C PHE A 139 -3.90 -12.84 14.86
N GLU A 140 -3.41 -13.58 13.86
CA GLU A 140 -2.70 -14.86 14.06
C GLU A 140 -1.40 -14.68 14.85
N VAL A 141 -0.65 -13.60 14.60
CA VAL A 141 0.50 -13.21 15.42
C VAL A 141 0.04 -12.96 16.86
N SER A 142 -1.03 -12.19 17.05
CA SER A 142 -1.55 -11.84 18.36
C SER A 142 -2.17 -13.01 19.13
N GLN A 143 -2.53 -14.12 18.46
CA GLN A 143 -2.96 -15.35 19.13
C GLN A 143 -1.78 -16.10 19.75
N LYS A 144 -0.59 -16.02 19.13
CA LYS A 144 0.62 -16.73 19.58
C LYS A 144 1.49 -15.90 20.50
N PHE A 145 1.53 -14.59 20.31
CA PHE A 145 2.43 -13.68 21.00
C PHE A 145 1.65 -12.53 21.66
N ARG A 146 2.13 -12.07 22.82
CA ARG A 146 1.55 -10.89 23.47
C ARG A 146 2.01 -9.64 22.73
N CYS A 147 1.09 -9.00 22.02
CA CYS A 147 1.33 -7.78 21.23
C CYS A 147 0.30 -6.69 21.56
N LEU A 148 0.65 -5.44 21.29
CA LEU A 148 -0.32 -4.35 21.27
C LEU A 148 -0.87 -4.20 19.84
N TYR A 149 -2.18 -4.15 19.70
CA TYR A 149 -2.86 -3.98 18.42
C TYR A 149 -3.55 -2.61 18.37
N ILE A 150 -3.36 -1.91 17.25
CA ILE A 150 -3.94 -0.58 17.01
C ILE A 150 -4.49 -0.58 15.58
N SER A 151 -5.80 -0.50 15.42
CA SER A 151 -6.41 -0.21 14.12
C SER A 151 -6.71 1.28 14.00
N MET A 152 -6.32 1.88 12.88
CA MET A 152 -6.50 3.31 12.62
C MET A 152 -7.64 3.60 11.64
N GLY A 153 -8.35 2.57 11.18
CA GLY A 153 -9.37 2.67 10.11
C GLY A 153 -10.65 3.36 10.56
N ASP A 154 -10.93 4.55 10.02
CA ASP A 154 -12.09 5.38 10.39
C ASP A 154 -13.35 5.11 9.54
N SER A 155 -13.24 4.29 8.49
CA SER A 155 -14.35 4.01 7.58
C SER A 155 -15.35 3.00 8.18
N ALA A 156 -16.64 3.27 8.01
CA ALA A 156 -17.73 2.42 8.47
C ALA A 156 -17.70 1.00 7.87
N SER A 157 -17.03 0.84 6.74
CA SER A 157 -16.88 -0.43 5.99
C SER A 157 -15.60 -1.20 6.32
N THR A 158 -14.68 -0.59 7.08
CA THR A 158 -13.39 -1.19 7.39
C THR A 158 -13.52 -2.09 8.61
N TYR A 159 -12.94 -3.29 8.51
CA TYR A 159 -12.77 -4.20 9.63
C TYR A 159 -11.34 -4.75 9.65
N PRO A 160 -10.63 -4.70 10.81
CA PRO A 160 -11.11 -4.19 12.10
C PRO A 160 -11.30 -2.67 12.15
N LYS A 161 -12.36 -2.21 12.83
CA LYS A 161 -12.64 -0.79 13.05
C LYS A 161 -11.52 -0.12 13.85
N GLN A 162 -11.45 1.21 13.80
CA GLN A 162 -10.55 1.98 14.65
C GLN A 162 -10.71 1.57 16.12
N THR A 163 -9.59 1.28 16.77
CA THR A 163 -9.55 0.88 18.18
C THR A 163 -9.48 2.11 19.08
N ASP A 164 -10.09 2.03 20.27
CA ASP A 164 -10.14 3.16 21.21
C ASP A 164 -8.75 3.62 21.67
N ASN A 165 -7.79 2.71 21.72
CA ASN A 165 -6.39 3.01 22.02
C ASN A 165 -5.68 3.84 20.92
N TYR A 166 -6.29 4.05 19.75
CA TYR A 166 -5.78 5.01 18.76
C TYR A 166 -6.21 6.44 19.08
N VAL A 167 -7.33 6.66 19.78
CA VAL A 167 -7.88 8.01 20.02
C VAL A 167 -6.85 8.96 20.65
N PRO A 168 -6.10 8.58 21.71
CA PRO A 168 -5.10 9.47 22.28
C PRO A 168 -3.90 9.70 21.36
N LEU A 169 -3.48 8.68 20.60
CA LEU A 169 -2.40 8.80 19.62
C LEU A 169 -2.79 9.75 18.48
N GLY A 170 -4.01 9.63 17.96
CA GLY A 170 -4.55 10.54 16.95
C GLY A 170 -4.62 11.98 17.43
N ARG A 171 -4.98 12.22 18.71
CA ARG A 171 -4.95 13.56 19.31
C ARG A 171 -3.53 14.13 19.40
N ILE A 172 -2.56 13.33 19.83
CA ILE A 172 -1.15 13.74 19.90
C ILE A 172 -0.61 14.08 18.50
N LEU A 173 -0.90 13.23 17.51
CA LEU A 173 -0.49 13.44 16.12
C LEU A 173 -1.20 14.61 15.43
N GLY A 174 -2.40 14.97 15.89
CA GLY A 174 -3.17 16.13 15.43
C GLY A 174 -2.78 17.45 16.09
N ALA A 175 -1.83 17.46 17.03
CA ALA A 175 -1.35 18.65 17.73
C ALA A 175 -0.34 19.43 16.87
N ASP A 176 -0.77 19.86 15.68
CA ASP A 176 0.07 20.51 14.65
C ASP A 176 0.67 21.87 15.06
N GLY A 177 0.19 22.48 16.15
CA GLY A 177 0.79 23.67 16.76
C GLY A 177 1.99 23.36 17.67
N SER A 178 2.30 22.08 17.89
CA SER A 178 3.39 21.65 18.78
C SER A 178 4.70 21.43 18.04
N ASP A 179 5.81 21.58 18.76
CA ASP A 179 7.11 21.14 18.27
C ASP A 179 7.13 19.62 18.00
N PRO A 180 7.69 19.14 16.87
CA PRO A 180 7.74 17.72 16.54
C PRO A 180 8.41 16.83 17.59
N ASP A 181 9.41 17.31 18.33
CA ASP A 181 10.05 16.54 19.39
C ASP A 181 9.16 16.43 20.64
N LEU A 182 8.34 17.45 20.89
CA LEU A 182 7.32 17.38 21.92
C LEU A 182 6.26 16.33 21.58
N VAL A 183 5.79 16.29 20.33
CA VAL A 183 4.89 15.24 19.83
C VAL A 183 5.48 13.85 20.05
N VAL A 184 6.75 13.64 19.68
CA VAL A 184 7.45 12.35 19.89
C VAL A 184 7.53 12.00 21.38
N SER A 185 7.78 12.98 22.25
CA SER A 185 7.84 12.78 23.70
C SER A 185 6.49 12.31 24.26
N HIS A 186 5.39 12.91 23.79
CA HIS A 186 4.04 12.49 24.16
C HIS A 186 3.68 11.10 23.62
N LEU A 187 4.07 10.78 22.39
CA LEU A 187 3.89 9.43 21.83
C LEU A 187 4.63 8.38 22.67
N MET A 188 5.89 8.62 23.03
CA MET A 188 6.67 7.71 23.87
C MET A 188 5.99 7.48 25.22
N ASN A 189 5.52 8.55 25.87
CA ASN A 189 4.88 8.46 27.18
C ASN A 189 3.49 7.81 27.11
N CYS A 190 2.75 8.02 26.02
CA CYS A 190 1.48 7.33 25.75
C CYS A 190 1.72 5.82 25.60
N LEU A 191 2.70 5.41 24.79
CA LEU A 191 3.08 4.00 24.64
C LEU A 191 3.58 3.38 25.96
N ALA A 192 4.31 4.14 26.78
CA ALA A 192 4.75 3.69 28.09
C ALA A 192 3.55 3.36 29.00
N GLN A 193 2.53 4.23 29.02
CA GLN A 193 1.31 3.98 29.78
C GLN A 193 0.55 2.75 29.26
N TYR A 194 0.52 2.53 27.95
CA TYR A 194 -0.14 1.37 27.36
C TYR A 194 0.52 0.07 27.84
N LEU A 195 1.85 0.02 27.79
CA LEU A 195 2.65 -1.12 28.25
C LEU A 195 2.52 -1.34 29.76
N ASN A 196 2.59 -0.28 30.57
CA ASN A 196 2.43 -0.37 32.03
C ASN A 196 1.04 -0.88 32.39
N ARG A 197 -0.02 -0.29 31.82
CA ARG A 197 -1.40 -0.72 32.10
C ARG A 197 -1.62 -2.16 31.67
N ALA A 198 -1.12 -2.57 30.51
CA ALA A 198 -1.16 -3.97 30.10
C ALA A 198 -0.40 -4.87 31.09
N SER A 199 0.67 -4.40 31.73
CA SER A 199 1.52 -5.21 32.62
C SER A 199 1.08 -5.21 34.08
N GLU A 200 0.34 -4.19 34.54
CA GLU A 200 -0.05 -3.99 35.94
C GLU A 200 -1.48 -4.44 36.22
N ASP A 201 -2.38 -4.32 35.23
CA ASP A 201 -3.79 -4.69 35.37
C ASP A 201 -3.94 -6.22 35.48
N ALA A 202 -4.39 -6.68 36.65
CA ALA A 202 -4.57 -8.10 36.94
C ALA A 202 -5.56 -8.79 35.99
N TYR A 203 -6.59 -8.08 35.52
CA TYR A 203 -7.54 -8.61 34.55
C TYR A 203 -6.83 -8.85 33.22
N ILE A 204 -6.12 -7.84 32.70
CA ILE A 204 -5.40 -7.94 31.41
C ILE A 204 -4.38 -9.08 31.43
N ARG A 205 -3.64 -9.22 32.54
CA ARG A 205 -2.64 -10.29 32.71
C ARG A 205 -3.25 -11.68 32.68
N ALA A 206 -4.48 -11.83 33.18
CA ALA A 206 -5.18 -13.11 33.22
C ALA A 206 -5.72 -13.52 31.84
N LEU A 207 -5.92 -12.58 30.92
CA LEU A 207 -6.40 -12.86 29.58
C LEU A 207 -5.39 -13.70 28.79
N THR A 208 -5.87 -14.72 28.09
CA THR A 208 -5.10 -15.37 27.04
C THR A 208 -4.76 -14.37 25.93
N ASN A 209 -3.82 -14.72 25.06
CA ASN A 209 -3.44 -13.90 23.91
C ASN A 209 -4.64 -13.58 22.97
N THR A 210 -5.51 -14.57 22.76
CA THR A 210 -6.70 -14.40 21.92
C THR A 210 -7.73 -13.48 22.57
N GLU A 211 -8.01 -13.67 23.87
CA GLU A 211 -8.92 -12.80 24.61
C GLU A 211 -8.39 -11.37 24.71
N TRP A 212 -7.08 -11.21 24.90
CA TRP A 212 -6.41 -9.92 24.89
C TRP A 212 -6.57 -9.19 23.56
N PHE A 213 -6.38 -9.88 22.43
CA PHE A 213 -6.61 -9.28 21.13
C PHE A 213 -8.08 -8.83 20.96
N ALA A 214 -9.04 -9.67 21.33
CA ALA A 214 -10.46 -9.32 21.26
C ALA A 214 -10.79 -8.11 22.17
N TYR A 215 -10.26 -8.10 23.38
CA TYR A 215 -10.41 -6.98 24.33
C TYR A 215 -9.82 -5.67 23.76
N GLN A 216 -8.67 -5.74 23.08
CA GLN A 216 -8.09 -4.58 22.39
C GLN A 216 -8.96 -4.01 21.26
N LEU A 217 -9.71 -4.87 20.58
CA LEU A 217 -10.61 -4.47 19.51
C LEU A 217 -11.89 -3.78 20.00
N GLU A 218 -12.41 -4.22 21.14
CA GLU A 218 -13.78 -3.88 21.55
C GLU A 218 -13.85 -2.94 22.76
N GLU A 219 -12.88 -3.01 23.68
CA GLU A 219 -13.05 -2.42 25.02
C GLU A 219 -11.79 -1.70 25.54
N TRP A 220 -10.60 -2.01 25.02
CA TRP A 220 -9.38 -1.51 25.63
C TRP A 220 -9.14 -0.03 25.31
N ASN A 221 -9.40 0.79 26.32
CA ASN A 221 -8.98 2.18 26.36
C ASN A 221 -7.97 2.37 27.50
N PRO A 222 -6.66 2.28 27.23
CA PRO A 222 -5.65 2.46 28.26
C PRO A 222 -5.64 3.88 28.84
N GLY A 223 -6.29 4.84 28.17
CA GLY A 223 -6.33 6.23 28.56
C GLY A 223 -4.97 6.91 28.38
N TYR A 224 -4.99 8.13 27.88
CA TYR A 224 -3.87 9.06 27.98
C TYR A 224 -4.48 10.45 27.99
N ASP A 225 -4.71 10.99 29.18
CA ASP A 225 -5.35 12.30 29.33
C ASP A 225 -4.31 13.40 29.13
N VAL A 226 -4.22 13.87 27.89
CA VAL A 226 -3.43 15.05 27.54
C VAL A 226 -4.37 16.20 27.24
N LYS A 227 -4.28 17.26 28.06
CA LYS A 227 -5.00 18.51 27.83
C LYS A 227 -4.30 19.28 26.72
N ILE A 228 -4.80 19.14 25.50
CA ILE A 228 -4.33 19.89 24.34
C ILE A 228 -5.06 21.23 24.30
N VAL A 229 -4.32 22.33 24.40
CA VAL A 229 -4.86 23.70 24.34
C VAL A 229 -4.41 24.30 23.01
N GLU A 230 -5.34 24.75 22.18
CA GLU A 230 -5.04 25.36 20.87
C GLU A 230 -4.15 24.46 19.96
N LYS A 231 -4.36 23.13 20.02
CA LYS A 231 -3.52 22.14 19.33
C LYS A 231 -2.04 22.09 19.78
N VAL A 232 -1.73 22.67 20.94
CA VAL A 232 -0.41 22.64 21.56
C VAL A 232 -0.41 21.63 22.72
N LEU A 233 0.60 20.76 22.72
CA LEU A 233 0.85 19.80 23.77
C LEU A 233 1.51 20.48 24.98
N PRO A 234 1.22 20.04 26.21
CA PRO A 234 1.92 20.54 27.39
C PRO A 234 3.40 20.16 27.33
N PRO A 235 4.32 20.92 27.96
CA PRO A 235 5.74 20.57 27.96
C PRO A 235 6.00 19.19 28.57
N LEU A 236 6.82 18.38 27.89
CA LEU A 236 7.28 17.07 28.34
C LEU A 236 8.71 16.85 27.89
N SER A 237 9.60 16.54 28.83
CA SER A 237 11.00 16.26 28.53
C SER A 237 11.14 14.95 27.74
N ARG A 238 11.90 15.01 26.65
CA ARG A 238 12.22 13.82 25.84
C ARG A 238 13.03 12.79 26.63
N ALA A 239 13.87 13.23 27.57
CA ALA A 239 14.64 12.33 28.43
C ALA A 239 13.74 11.55 29.39
N ASP A 240 12.74 12.22 29.97
CA ASP A 240 11.79 11.60 30.90
C ASP A 240 10.89 10.62 30.15
N ALA A 241 10.34 11.04 29.00
CA ALA A 241 9.52 10.18 28.16
C ALA A 241 10.28 8.92 27.69
N ARG A 242 11.55 9.07 27.31
CA ARG A 242 12.43 7.95 26.93
C ARG A 242 12.68 7.00 28.10
N THR A 243 12.93 7.54 29.30
CA THR A 243 13.17 6.75 30.52
C THR A 243 11.92 5.96 30.92
N ASN A 244 10.75 6.61 30.90
CA ASN A 244 9.47 5.98 31.20
C ASN A 244 9.16 4.84 30.22
N LEU A 245 9.35 5.07 28.92
CA LEU A 245 9.10 4.03 27.92
C LEU A 245 10.09 2.86 28.05
N ALA A 246 11.38 3.13 28.29
CA ALA A 246 12.37 2.07 28.51
C ALA A 246 12.03 1.20 29.72
N ALA A 247 11.59 1.81 30.84
CA ALA A 247 11.14 1.08 32.01
C ALA A 247 9.91 0.21 31.70
N ALA A 248 8.90 0.78 31.02
CA ALA A 248 7.68 0.08 30.65
C ALA A 248 7.94 -1.11 29.71
N ILE A 249 8.87 -0.97 28.76
CA ILE A 249 9.31 -2.06 27.87
C ILE A 249 9.90 -3.21 28.68
N SER A 250 10.80 -2.91 29.63
CA SER A 250 11.43 -3.92 30.48
C SER A 250 10.39 -4.69 31.31
N THR A 251 9.46 -3.95 31.92
CA THR A 251 8.34 -4.53 32.69
C THR A 251 7.45 -5.42 31.82
N PHE A 252 7.06 -4.95 30.63
CA PHE A 252 6.21 -5.72 29.72
C PHE A 252 6.89 -7.01 29.25
N LYS A 253 8.17 -6.92 28.85
CA LYS A 253 8.97 -8.09 28.45
C LYS A 253 9.09 -9.11 29.57
N GLY A 254 9.35 -8.65 30.80
CA GLY A 254 9.43 -9.53 31.97
C GLY A 254 8.10 -10.17 32.34
N CYS A 255 7.01 -9.40 32.30
CA CYS A 255 5.66 -9.87 32.66
C CYS A 255 5.16 -10.96 31.70
N TYR A 256 5.42 -10.79 30.40
CA TYR A 256 4.89 -11.67 29.35
C TYR A 256 5.92 -12.63 28.74
N GLN A 257 7.17 -12.59 29.21
CA GLN A 257 8.28 -13.42 28.71
C GLN A 257 8.47 -13.31 27.18
N VAL A 258 8.31 -12.09 26.64
CA VAL A 258 8.45 -11.81 25.20
C VAL A 258 9.80 -11.18 24.87
N GLY A 259 10.31 -11.46 23.67
CA GLY A 259 11.58 -10.90 23.18
C GLY A 259 11.54 -9.38 22.96
N CYS A 260 10.38 -8.85 22.57
CA CYS A 260 10.16 -7.41 22.38
C CYS A 260 8.69 -7.01 22.66
N ALA A 261 8.47 -5.73 22.93
CA ALA A 261 7.17 -5.10 22.87
C ALA A 261 6.84 -4.78 21.40
N LEU A 262 5.97 -5.58 20.79
CA LEU A 262 5.54 -5.39 19.40
C LEU A 262 4.21 -4.64 19.33
N ILE A 263 4.18 -3.56 18.53
CA ILE A 263 2.96 -2.83 18.19
C ILE A 263 2.56 -3.16 16.74
N LEU A 264 1.35 -3.70 16.57
CA LEU A 264 0.75 -3.99 15.27
C LEU A 264 -0.18 -2.85 14.90
N CYS A 265 0.20 -2.07 13.88
CA CYS A 265 -0.55 -0.91 13.41
C CYS A 265 -1.28 -1.27 12.12
N ASP A 266 -2.59 -1.48 12.20
CA ASP A 266 -3.44 -1.75 11.05
C ASP A 266 -4.10 -0.46 10.53
N GLU A 267 -4.44 -0.47 9.24
CA GLU A 267 -4.94 0.70 8.51
C GLU A 267 -4.06 1.95 8.68
N ALA A 268 -2.74 1.74 8.71
CA ALA A 268 -1.74 2.77 8.96
C ALA A 268 -1.68 3.89 7.92
N ALA A 269 -2.46 3.82 6.83
CA ALA A 269 -2.58 4.92 5.86
C ALA A 269 -3.01 6.24 6.54
N ALA A 270 -3.74 6.16 7.67
CA ALA A 270 -4.09 7.32 8.47
C ALA A 270 -2.87 8.17 8.88
N LEU A 271 -1.68 7.55 9.03
CA LEU A 271 -0.43 8.23 9.41
C LEU A 271 0.28 8.93 8.25
N LEU A 272 -0.19 8.76 7.01
CA LEU A 272 0.46 9.38 5.85
C LEU A 272 0.05 10.85 5.67
N LYS A 273 -0.92 11.31 6.45
CA LYS A 273 -1.33 12.72 6.50
C LYS A 273 -0.14 13.60 6.93
N PRO A 274 0.04 14.77 6.32
CA PRO A 274 1.08 15.71 6.74
C PRO A 274 0.82 16.19 8.17
N PHE A 275 1.89 16.40 8.92
CA PHE A 275 1.82 17.10 10.20
C PHE A 275 1.78 18.61 9.95
N GLY A 276 0.66 19.25 10.24
CA GLY A 276 0.42 20.65 9.83
C GLY A 276 0.17 20.79 8.32
N THR A 277 0.43 21.97 7.77
CA THR A 277 0.14 22.27 6.35
C THR A 277 1.20 21.75 5.38
N THR A 278 2.48 21.70 5.81
CA THR A 278 3.62 21.34 4.96
C THR A 278 4.64 20.45 5.66
N GLY A 279 4.35 19.99 6.88
CA GLY A 279 5.28 19.19 7.66
C GLY A 279 5.40 17.73 7.18
N PRO A 280 6.34 16.97 7.77
CA PRO A 280 6.51 15.57 7.43
C PRO A 280 5.24 14.76 7.69
N PRO A 281 5.06 13.60 7.04
CA PRO A 281 3.98 12.68 7.37
C PRO A 281 3.99 12.32 8.86
N GLN A 282 2.81 12.25 9.49
CA GLN A 282 2.64 11.87 10.90
C GLN A 282 3.33 10.53 11.23
N PHE A 283 3.37 9.62 10.26
CA PHE A 283 4.10 8.35 10.32
C PHE A 283 5.55 8.54 10.77
N ARG A 284 6.23 9.59 10.30
CA ARG A 284 7.63 9.85 10.67
C ARG A 284 7.77 10.18 12.15
N LEU A 285 6.85 10.98 12.70
CA LEU A 285 6.83 11.29 14.13
C LEU A 285 6.50 10.04 14.94
N PHE A 286 5.51 9.27 14.50
CA PHE A 286 5.14 8.01 15.14
C PHE A 286 6.31 7.01 15.17
N ARG A 287 7.00 6.84 14.04
CA ARG A 287 8.18 5.97 13.92
C ARG A 287 9.31 6.37 14.88
N ARG A 288 9.53 7.67 15.15
CA ARG A 288 10.58 8.15 16.07
C ARG A 288 10.35 7.70 17.52
N ALA A 289 9.12 7.36 17.91
CA ALA A 289 8.82 6.82 19.24
C ALA A 289 9.44 5.42 19.48
N PHE A 290 9.80 4.70 18.41
CA PHE A 290 10.36 3.35 18.46
C PHE A 290 11.91 3.31 18.45
N THR A 291 12.57 4.42 18.78
CA THR A 291 14.05 4.55 18.83
C THR A 291 14.68 3.98 20.11
N LEU A 292 14.07 2.94 20.67
CA LEU A 292 14.43 2.33 21.95
C LEU A 292 14.60 0.83 21.80
N MET A 293 15.57 0.26 22.54
CA MET A 293 15.77 -1.18 22.56
C MET A 293 14.56 -1.91 23.15
N GLY A 294 14.21 -3.03 22.53
CA GLY A 294 13.16 -3.92 23.01
C GLY A 294 11.74 -3.51 22.61
N ILE A 295 11.54 -2.48 21.79
CA ILE A 295 10.25 -2.12 21.20
C ILE A 295 10.36 -1.97 19.67
N THR A 296 9.31 -2.33 18.96
CA THR A 296 9.19 -2.10 17.50
C THR A 296 7.72 -2.06 17.08
N ALA A 297 7.47 -1.69 15.82
CA ALA A 297 6.12 -1.70 15.24
C ALA A 297 6.12 -2.33 13.85
N CYS A 298 4.98 -2.88 13.45
CA CYS A 298 4.71 -3.31 12.08
C CYS A 298 3.46 -2.59 11.54
N PHE A 299 3.58 -2.00 10.35
CA PHE A 299 2.53 -1.21 9.73
C PHE A 299 1.90 -1.98 8.57
N ALA A 300 0.59 -2.21 8.66
CA ALA A 300 -0.23 -2.70 7.56
C ALA A 300 -1.15 -1.59 7.07
N SER A 301 -1.34 -1.52 5.75
CA SER A 301 -2.22 -0.53 5.15
C SER A 301 -2.92 -1.07 3.92
N THR A 302 -4.19 -0.71 3.74
CA THR A 302 -4.94 -0.97 2.51
C THR A 302 -4.34 -0.26 1.30
N GLN A 303 -3.73 0.92 1.47
CA GLN A 303 -3.10 1.64 0.37
C GLN A 303 -1.82 0.98 -0.17
N SER A 304 -1.27 -0.03 0.51
CA SER A 304 -0.29 -1.02 0.01
C SER A 304 0.91 -0.53 -0.83
N LYS A 305 1.20 0.77 -0.88
CA LYS A 305 2.42 1.32 -1.51
C LYS A 305 3.59 1.02 -0.59
N VAL A 306 4.59 0.33 -1.13
CA VAL A 306 5.79 -0.06 -0.39
C VAL A 306 6.49 1.18 0.16
N GLN A 307 6.55 2.24 -0.65
CA GLN A 307 7.28 3.45 -0.31
C GLN A 307 6.67 4.23 0.88
N ASN A 308 5.42 3.95 1.26
CA ASN A 308 4.76 4.62 2.39
C ASN A 308 5.40 4.30 3.74
N PHE A 309 5.72 3.02 3.96
CA PHE A 309 6.24 2.52 5.24
C PHE A 309 7.62 1.89 5.12
N ALA A 310 8.08 1.65 3.89
CA ALA A 310 9.36 1.10 3.57
C ALA A 310 9.97 1.78 2.32
N PRO A 311 10.27 3.09 2.38
CA PRO A 311 10.86 3.81 1.26
C PRO A 311 12.23 3.26 0.88
N ALA A 312 12.68 3.60 -0.33
CA ALA A 312 14.06 3.40 -0.77
C ALA A 312 15.03 4.00 0.26
N LEU A 313 16.11 3.27 0.58
CA LEU A 313 17.00 3.60 1.69
C LEU A 313 17.55 5.03 1.60
N HIS A 314 17.88 5.49 0.39
CA HIS A 314 18.40 6.83 0.15
C HIS A 314 17.34 7.96 0.26
N ARG A 315 16.04 7.63 0.19
CA ARG A 315 14.92 8.57 0.32
C ARG A 315 14.35 8.64 1.73
N ASP A 316 14.74 7.69 2.58
CA ASP A 316 14.33 7.72 3.97
C ASP A 316 15.11 8.85 4.67
N GLU A 317 14.49 9.98 4.98
CA GLU A 317 15.21 11.06 5.68
C GLU A 317 15.66 10.66 7.09
N SER A 318 15.02 9.65 7.70
CA SER A 318 15.56 9.08 8.94
C SER A 318 16.91 8.41 8.70
N TYR A 319 17.23 7.99 7.46
CA TYR A 319 18.55 7.48 7.02
C TYR A 319 19.69 8.37 7.51
N LYS A 320 19.49 9.70 7.48
CA LYS A 320 20.48 10.70 7.91
C LYS A 320 20.79 10.62 9.42
N GLU A 321 19.81 10.29 10.26
CA GLU A 321 20.02 10.01 11.70
C GLU A 321 20.72 8.65 11.92
N TYR A 322 20.53 7.63 11.07
CA TYR A 322 21.25 6.34 11.20
C TYR A 322 22.76 6.50 10.99
N THR A 323 23.17 7.37 10.05
CA THR A 323 24.58 7.62 9.72
C THR A 323 25.37 8.38 10.80
N LEU A 324 24.74 8.90 11.86
CA LEU A 324 25.49 9.56 12.94
C LEU A 324 26.03 8.58 14.01
N THR A 325 25.49 7.36 14.10
CA THR A 325 25.88 6.41 15.17
C THR A 325 26.31 5.03 14.66
N ARG A 326 25.91 4.60 13.45
CA ARG A 326 26.39 3.35 12.81
C ARG A 326 26.52 3.56 11.29
N LEU A 327 27.61 4.20 10.87
CA LEU A 327 27.90 4.62 9.49
C LEU A 327 27.90 3.49 8.45
N GLU A 328 28.14 2.24 8.83
CA GLU A 328 28.53 1.23 7.85
C GLU A 328 27.40 0.32 7.37
N GLN A 329 26.32 0.08 8.14
CA GLN A 329 25.21 -0.80 7.72
C GLN A 329 23.88 -0.44 8.42
N PRO A 330 23.14 0.59 7.97
CA PRO A 330 21.78 0.81 8.40
C PRO A 330 20.91 -0.39 7.99
N TRP A 331 20.32 -1.05 8.99
CA TRP A 331 19.43 -2.17 8.78
C TRP A 331 17.99 -1.70 8.96
N MET A 332 17.16 -1.94 7.94
CA MET A 332 15.71 -1.80 8.01
C MET A 332 15.11 -3.10 7.46
N PRO A 333 14.16 -3.75 8.15
CA PRO A 333 13.56 -4.99 7.67
C PRO A 333 13.01 -4.80 6.25
N SER A 334 13.28 -5.74 5.35
CA SER A 334 12.59 -5.77 4.06
C SER A 334 11.07 -5.83 4.30
N PRO A 335 10.25 -5.23 3.42
CA PRO A 335 8.81 -5.36 3.49
C PRO A 335 8.39 -6.84 3.56
N PHE A 336 7.41 -7.13 4.40
CA PHE A 336 6.80 -8.45 4.51
C PHE A 336 5.76 -8.59 3.41
N LEU A 337 6.02 -9.48 2.45
CA LEU A 337 5.23 -9.63 1.22
C LEU A 337 4.33 -10.88 1.23
N ALA A 338 4.80 -11.95 1.86
CA ALA A 338 4.25 -13.29 1.70
C ALA A 338 3.28 -13.65 2.84
N ILE A 339 2.10 -13.05 2.85
CA ILE A 339 1.04 -13.33 3.82
C ILE A 339 0.14 -14.43 3.22
N ASN A 340 0.21 -15.65 3.76
CA ASN A 340 -0.52 -16.88 3.35
C ASN A 340 -2.00 -16.73 2.89
N PRO A 341 -2.58 -17.75 2.21
CA PRO A 341 -2.14 -18.43 0.99
C PRO A 341 -2.99 -18.00 -0.24
N VAL A 342 -2.52 -18.38 -1.43
CA VAL A 342 -3.38 -18.59 -2.60
C VAL A 342 -4.19 -19.87 -2.36
N ASP A 343 -5.49 -19.85 -2.62
CA ASP A 343 -6.48 -20.93 -2.45
C ASP A 343 -6.68 -21.51 -1.04
N LEU A 344 -7.81 -21.17 -0.42
CA LEU A 344 -8.07 -21.38 1.00
C LEU A 344 -8.50 -22.81 1.40
N ARG A 345 -9.09 -23.58 0.48
CA ARG A 345 -9.74 -24.87 0.80
C ARG A 345 -9.67 -25.93 -0.30
N VAL A 346 -8.71 -25.86 -1.22
CA VAL A 346 -8.60 -26.80 -2.36
C VAL A 346 -8.55 -28.25 -1.88
N ASP A 347 -7.88 -28.52 -0.76
CA ASP A 347 -7.77 -29.87 -0.18
C ASP A 347 -9.06 -30.40 0.46
N ALA A 348 -10.05 -29.53 0.70
CA ALA A 348 -11.34 -29.90 1.30
C ALA A 348 -12.45 -30.09 0.26
N VAL A 349 -12.15 -29.88 -1.03
CA VAL A 349 -13.10 -30.08 -2.12
C VAL A 349 -13.22 -31.58 -2.41
N PRO A 350 -14.43 -32.16 -2.34
CA PRO A 350 -14.64 -33.56 -2.71
C PRO A 350 -14.55 -33.69 -4.23
N TYR A 351 -13.38 -34.06 -4.73
CA TYR A 351 -13.20 -34.41 -6.13
C TYR A 351 -13.75 -35.83 -6.41
N PRO A 352 -14.36 -36.07 -7.59
CA PRO A 352 -14.57 -35.15 -8.72
C PRO A 352 -15.79 -34.23 -8.54
N LEU A 353 -15.72 -33.01 -9.08
CA LEU A 353 -16.85 -32.08 -9.15
C LEU A 353 -17.59 -32.18 -10.49
N SER A 354 -18.90 -31.91 -10.49
CA SER A 354 -19.65 -31.71 -11.74
C SER A 354 -19.22 -30.38 -12.41
N LEU A 355 -19.45 -30.23 -13.72
CA LEU A 355 -19.17 -28.97 -14.42
C LEU A 355 -19.97 -27.79 -13.85
N GLY A 356 -21.21 -28.04 -13.41
CA GLY A 356 -22.05 -27.01 -12.78
C GLY A 356 -21.49 -26.57 -11.42
N ASP A 357 -21.04 -27.52 -10.61
CA ASP A 357 -20.41 -27.23 -9.33
C ASP A 357 -19.06 -26.53 -9.52
N LEU A 358 -18.28 -26.93 -10.52
CA LEU A 358 -16.98 -26.33 -10.84
C LEU A 358 -17.11 -24.82 -11.10
N HIS A 359 -18.17 -24.39 -11.76
CA HIS A 359 -18.44 -22.97 -12.06
C HIS A 359 -19.25 -22.26 -10.98
N SER A 360 -19.62 -22.93 -9.90
CA SER A 360 -20.35 -22.28 -8.81
C SER A 360 -19.48 -21.20 -8.15
N ALA A 361 -20.09 -20.07 -7.78
CA ALA A 361 -19.39 -18.99 -7.10
C ALA A 361 -18.63 -19.48 -5.86
N ARG A 362 -19.24 -20.38 -5.09
CA ARG A 362 -18.64 -20.94 -3.88
C ARG A 362 -17.38 -21.75 -4.16
N ASN A 363 -17.31 -22.48 -5.29
CA ASN A 363 -16.12 -23.24 -5.64
C ASN A 363 -15.03 -22.34 -6.23
N LEU A 364 -15.38 -21.42 -7.12
CA LEU A 364 -14.43 -20.45 -7.70
C LEU A 364 -13.79 -19.54 -6.63
N ALA A 365 -14.57 -19.15 -5.61
CA ALA A 365 -14.10 -18.33 -4.49
C ALA A 365 -13.09 -19.01 -3.58
N GLN A 366 -12.90 -20.33 -3.69
CA GLN A 366 -11.86 -21.03 -2.95
C GLN A 366 -10.48 -20.84 -3.57
N PHE A 367 -10.40 -20.36 -4.81
CA PHE A 367 -9.15 -20.13 -5.54
C PHE A 367 -8.73 -18.66 -5.49
N GLY A 368 -7.42 -18.41 -5.47
CA GLY A 368 -6.88 -17.05 -5.41
C GLY A 368 -6.79 -16.50 -3.98
N ARG A 369 -7.01 -15.19 -3.82
CA ARG A 369 -6.82 -14.54 -2.52
C ARG A 369 -7.97 -14.82 -1.52
N PRO A 370 -7.71 -14.75 -0.20
CA PRO A 370 -8.69 -15.04 0.84
C PRO A 370 -9.99 -14.21 0.81
N LEU A 371 -9.93 -13.03 0.19
CA LEU A 371 -11.06 -12.15 -0.02
C LEU A 371 -12.27 -12.87 -0.62
N TRP A 372 -12.07 -13.64 -1.70
CA TRP A 372 -13.20 -14.19 -2.47
C TRP A 372 -14.03 -15.16 -1.65
N TRP A 373 -13.37 -16.08 -0.95
CA TRP A 373 -14.02 -17.02 -0.06
C TRP A 373 -14.77 -16.32 1.06
N SER A 374 -14.14 -15.29 1.63
CA SER A 374 -14.72 -14.48 2.71
C SER A 374 -16.04 -13.87 2.28
N PHE A 375 -16.13 -13.38 1.05
CA PHE A 375 -17.39 -12.90 0.48
C PHE A 375 -18.36 -14.05 0.19
N ALA A 376 -17.94 -15.06 -0.58
CA ALA A 376 -18.82 -16.11 -1.09
C ALA A 376 -19.49 -16.95 0.00
N ARG A 377 -18.81 -17.22 1.12
CA ARG A 377 -19.36 -18.08 2.19
C ARG A 377 -20.44 -17.41 3.03
N HIS A 378 -20.47 -16.08 3.05
CA HIS A 378 -21.39 -15.26 3.84
C HIS A 378 -22.58 -14.77 3.00
N MET A 379 -22.57 -15.06 1.70
CA MET A 379 -23.74 -14.93 0.84
C MET A 379 -24.75 -16.03 1.18
N THR A 380 -26.03 -15.68 1.24
CA THR A 380 -27.09 -16.62 1.61
C THR A 380 -27.50 -17.45 0.40
N SER A 381 -27.98 -18.68 0.60
CA SER A 381 -28.40 -19.58 -0.49
C SER A 381 -29.60 -19.06 -1.32
N ASN A 382 -30.23 -17.97 -0.90
CA ASN A 382 -31.30 -17.30 -1.65
C ASN A 382 -30.78 -16.19 -2.58
N ASP A 383 -29.47 -15.89 -2.56
CA ASP A 383 -28.84 -14.91 -3.45
C ASP A 383 -28.65 -15.55 -4.83
N THR A 384 -29.65 -15.42 -5.70
CA THR A 384 -29.64 -15.96 -7.08
C THR A 384 -28.53 -15.42 -7.99
N ASP A 385 -27.61 -14.60 -7.48
CA ASP A 385 -26.50 -14.08 -8.28
C ASP A 385 -25.22 -13.76 -7.47
N SER A 386 -24.79 -14.68 -6.60
CA SER A 386 -23.51 -14.55 -5.87
C SER A 386 -22.32 -14.27 -6.80
N THR A 387 -22.35 -14.83 -8.03
CA THR A 387 -21.32 -14.61 -9.04
C THR A 387 -21.28 -13.15 -9.48
N SER A 388 -22.41 -12.52 -9.83
CA SER A 388 -22.37 -11.11 -10.26
C SER A 388 -21.93 -10.16 -9.16
N VAL A 389 -22.27 -10.44 -7.90
CA VAL A 389 -21.81 -9.64 -6.76
C VAL A 389 -20.29 -9.71 -6.64
N LEU A 390 -19.71 -10.91 -6.69
CA LEU A 390 -18.25 -11.09 -6.64
C LEU A 390 -17.55 -10.46 -7.85
N LEU A 391 -18.15 -10.54 -9.04
CA LEU A 391 -17.64 -9.86 -10.23
C LEU A 391 -17.74 -8.33 -10.13
N ALA A 392 -18.80 -7.80 -9.52
CA ALA A 392 -18.92 -6.37 -9.25
C ALA A 392 -17.83 -5.89 -8.29
N ILE A 393 -17.57 -6.64 -7.22
CA ILE A 393 -16.48 -6.37 -6.28
C ILE A 393 -15.13 -6.45 -7.00
N ALA A 394 -14.90 -7.47 -7.84
CA ALA A 394 -13.65 -7.60 -8.58
C ALA A 394 -13.41 -6.40 -9.52
N ARG A 395 -14.43 -5.94 -10.25
CA ARG A 395 -14.34 -4.75 -11.12
C ARG A 395 -14.03 -3.47 -10.37
N ASP A 396 -14.68 -3.29 -9.22
CA ASP A 396 -14.44 -2.15 -8.33
C ASP A 396 -13.00 -2.14 -7.80
N LYS A 397 -12.54 -3.29 -7.29
CA LYS A 397 -11.17 -3.46 -6.77
C LYS A 397 -10.09 -3.37 -7.85
N LEU A 398 -10.42 -3.70 -9.10
CA LEU A 398 -9.56 -3.50 -10.27
C LEU A 398 -9.61 -2.06 -10.80
N ASN A 399 -10.42 -1.20 -10.19
CA ASN A 399 -10.59 0.21 -10.52
C ASN A 399 -10.80 0.45 -12.03
N PHE A 400 -11.64 -0.37 -12.66
CA PHE A 400 -11.83 -0.31 -14.12
C PHE A 400 -12.59 0.92 -14.61
N ALA A 401 -13.30 1.62 -13.72
CA ALA A 401 -14.04 2.83 -14.08
C ALA A 401 -13.13 4.07 -14.17
N HIS A 402 -12.09 4.15 -13.34
CA HIS A 402 -11.33 5.39 -13.12
C HIS A 402 -9.81 5.20 -13.09
N GLY A 403 -9.31 3.98 -13.22
CA GLY A 403 -7.89 3.69 -13.09
C GLY A 403 -7.09 3.92 -14.37
N GLU A 404 -6.04 4.75 -14.26
CA GLU A 404 -5.11 5.07 -15.35
C GLU A 404 -4.42 3.82 -15.95
N TRP A 405 -4.27 2.75 -15.17
CA TRP A 405 -3.59 1.51 -15.55
C TRP A 405 -4.51 0.28 -15.62
N ALA A 406 -5.83 0.50 -15.64
CA ALA A 406 -6.85 -0.55 -15.68
C ALA A 406 -6.67 -1.53 -16.85
N GLY A 407 -6.34 -1.02 -18.03
CA GLY A 407 -6.11 -1.83 -19.23
C GLY A 407 -4.85 -2.67 -19.15
N VAL A 408 -3.76 -2.12 -18.59
CA VAL A 408 -2.52 -2.87 -18.34
C VAL A 408 -2.78 -4.02 -17.36
N ALA A 409 -3.45 -3.74 -16.25
CA ALA A 409 -3.84 -4.75 -15.28
C ALA A 409 -4.69 -5.85 -15.92
N ALA A 410 -5.74 -5.50 -16.68
CA ALA A 410 -6.62 -6.45 -17.32
C ALA A 410 -5.88 -7.37 -18.31
N VAL A 411 -4.95 -6.82 -19.11
CA VAL A 411 -4.11 -7.63 -20.01
C VAL A 411 -3.17 -8.53 -19.22
N MET A 412 -2.51 -8.02 -18.18
CA MET A 412 -1.62 -8.84 -17.34
C MET A 412 -2.34 -10.01 -16.69
N ILE A 413 -3.60 -9.82 -16.27
CA ILE A 413 -4.44 -10.86 -15.68
C ILE A 413 -4.81 -11.93 -16.72
N VAL A 414 -5.31 -11.52 -17.89
CA VAL A 414 -5.86 -12.46 -18.90
C VAL A 414 -4.76 -13.14 -19.71
N ALA A 415 -3.71 -12.41 -20.09
CA ALA A 415 -2.62 -12.91 -20.91
C ALA A 415 -1.41 -13.37 -20.10
N ALA A 416 -1.48 -13.30 -18.75
CA ALA A 416 -0.39 -13.67 -17.85
C ALA A 416 0.95 -12.97 -18.17
N VAL A 417 0.89 -11.74 -18.68
CA VAL A 417 2.08 -10.94 -19.02
C VAL A 417 2.74 -10.46 -17.73
N LYS A 418 4.05 -10.66 -17.62
CA LYS A 418 4.88 -10.20 -16.49
C LYS A 418 5.85 -9.12 -16.96
N PRO A 419 5.41 -7.87 -17.13
CA PRO A 419 6.35 -6.78 -17.39
C PRO A 419 7.26 -6.60 -16.16
N THR A 420 8.43 -6.00 -16.36
CA THR A 420 9.20 -5.42 -15.25
C THR A 420 8.73 -3.97 -15.10
N PRO A 421 7.72 -3.68 -14.25
CA PRO A 421 7.17 -2.35 -14.16
C PRO A 421 8.19 -1.36 -13.58
N SER A 422 8.05 -0.08 -13.93
CA SER A 422 8.64 1.01 -13.13
C SER A 422 8.09 0.92 -11.70
N VAL A 423 8.81 1.48 -10.70
CA VAL A 423 8.35 1.48 -9.30
C VAL A 423 6.96 2.08 -9.18
N GLU A 424 6.71 3.20 -9.87
CA GLU A 424 5.43 3.88 -9.86
C GLU A 424 4.31 3.02 -10.44
N LEU A 425 4.56 2.38 -11.59
CA LEU A 425 3.58 1.47 -12.18
C LEU A 425 3.32 0.27 -11.27
N ALA A 426 4.35 -0.32 -10.68
CA ALA A 426 4.24 -1.46 -9.77
C ALA A 426 3.41 -1.10 -8.53
N GLU A 427 3.66 0.06 -7.93
CA GLU A 427 2.90 0.55 -6.79
C GLU A 427 1.45 0.80 -7.15
N ASN A 428 1.17 1.43 -8.30
CA ASN A 428 -0.19 1.65 -8.77
C ASN A 428 -0.92 0.33 -9.06
N LEU A 429 -0.24 -0.66 -9.64
CA LEU A 429 -0.81 -1.99 -9.88
C LEU A 429 -1.17 -2.70 -8.57
N VAL A 430 -0.30 -2.67 -7.56
CA VAL A 430 -0.55 -3.30 -6.24
C VAL A 430 -1.65 -2.55 -5.48
N HIS A 431 -1.58 -1.22 -5.47
CA HIS A 431 -2.49 -0.36 -4.72
C HIS A 431 -3.90 -0.33 -5.31
N SER A 432 -4.01 -0.09 -6.63
CA SER A 432 -5.26 0.28 -7.29
C SER A 432 -5.83 -0.82 -8.18
N HIS A 433 -5.05 -1.87 -8.47
CA HIS A 433 -5.44 -2.92 -9.42
C HIS A 433 -5.22 -4.34 -8.90
N MET A 434 -5.11 -4.51 -7.58
CA MET A 434 -4.97 -5.84 -6.93
C MET A 434 -3.76 -6.68 -7.34
N ALA A 435 -2.73 -6.12 -7.98
CA ALA A 435 -1.53 -6.90 -8.28
C ALA A 435 -0.89 -7.45 -6.98
N THR A 436 -0.27 -8.61 -7.11
CA THR A 436 0.44 -9.27 -6.02
C THR A 436 1.88 -8.82 -6.05
N LEU A 437 2.36 -8.24 -4.96
CA LEU A 437 3.76 -7.91 -4.80
C LEU A 437 4.53 -9.17 -4.40
N VAL A 438 5.39 -9.67 -5.29
CA VAL A 438 6.13 -10.93 -5.09
C VAL A 438 7.55 -10.71 -4.59
N HIS A 439 8.17 -9.60 -4.98
CA HIS A 439 9.52 -9.29 -4.55
C HIS A 439 9.75 -7.78 -4.49
N VAL A 440 10.54 -7.37 -3.51
CA VAL A 440 11.09 -6.02 -3.38
C VAL A 440 12.60 -6.17 -3.30
N SER A 441 13.31 -5.47 -4.19
CA SER A 441 14.78 -5.49 -4.18
C SER A 441 15.33 -4.96 -2.86
N LYS A 442 16.59 -5.31 -2.53
CA LYS A 442 17.22 -4.89 -1.26
C LYS A 442 17.26 -3.36 -1.07
N ASN A 443 17.49 -2.62 -2.15
CA ASN A 443 17.46 -1.14 -2.16
C ASN A 443 16.04 -0.55 -2.26
N ARG A 444 15.02 -1.41 -2.49
CA ARG A 444 13.59 -1.06 -2.63
C ARG A 444 13.31 -0.12 -3.79
N GLU A 445 14.11 -0.23 -4.83
CA GLU A 445 13.99 0.51 -6.09
C GLU A 445 13.42 -0.35 -7.22
N LEU A 446 13.24 -1.65 -6.99
CA LEU A 446 12.56 -2.55 -7.93
C LEU A 446 11.47 -3.30 -7.19
N LEU A 447 10.28 -3.27 -7.77
CA LEU A 447 9.09 -3.92 -7.27
C LEU A 447 8.62 -4.91 -8.34
N TYR A 448 8.62 -6.19 -8.02
CA TYR A 448 8.12 -7.23 -8.91
C TYR A 448 6.69 -7.55 -8.54
N THR A 449 5.80 -7.44 -9.51
CA THR A 449 4.38 -7.70 -9.33
C THR A 449 3.91 -8.78 -10.29
N GLU A 450 2.91 -9.53 -9.87
CA GLU A 450 2.24 -10.49 -10.73
C GLU A 450 0.75 -10.56 -10.43
N TYR A 451 0.00 -11.21 -11.32
CA TYR A 451 -1.36 -11.64 -11.05
C TYR A 451 -1.36 -13.17 -10.96
N ALA A 452 -1.71 -13.68 -9.78
CA ALA A 452 -2.02 -15.09 -9.63
C ALA A 452 -3.29 -15.42 -10.42
N SER A 453 -3.50 -16.69 -10.75
CA SER A 453 -4.76 -17.12 -11.38
C SER A 453 -5.89 -16.98 -10.36
N GLU A 454 -6.68 -15.93 -10.51
CA GLU A 454 -7.84 -15.64 -9.66
C GLU A 454 -9.09 -15.58 -10.53
N PRO A 455 -10.06 -16.51 -10.38
CA PRO A 455 -11.21 -16.62 -11.31
C PRO A 455 -11.98 -15.33 -11.50
N TYR A 456 -12.27 -14.62 -10.40
CA TYR A 456 -13.04 -13.37 -10.46
C TYR A 456 -12.27 -12.22 -11.08
N LEU A 457 -10.96 -12.13 -10.87
CA LEU A 457 -10.14 -11.11 -11.54
C LEU A 457 -10.07 -11.40 -13.03
N ALA A 458 -9.87 -12.67 -13.40
CA ALA A 458 -9.80 -13.10 -14.79
C ALA A 458 -11.10 -12.80 -15.55
N GLU A 459 -12.24 -13.20 -15.00
CA GLU A 459 -13.55 -12.97 -15.62
C GLU A 459 -13.88 -11.46 -15.70
N ALA A 460 -13.67 -10.71 -14.62
CA ALA A 460 -13.85 -9.25 -14.65
C ALA A 460 -12.99 -8.58 -15.72
N SER A 461 -11.74 -9.02 -15.87
CA SER A 461 -10.78 -8.47 -16.84
C SER A 461 -11.15 -8.83 -18.27
N CYS A 462 -11.60 -10.06 -18.53
CA CYS A 462 -12.14 -10.46 -19.83
C CYS A 462 -13.32 -9.59 -20.24
N MET A 463 -14.27 -9.35 -19.33
CA MET A 463 -15.44 -8.50 -19.60
C MET A 463 -15.04 -7.05 -19.86
N TYR A 464 -14.03 -6.54 -19.15
CA TYR A 464 -13.47 -5.20 -19.41
C TYR A 464 -12.83 -5.13 -20.80
N LEU A 465 -11.96 -6.08 -21.15
CA LEU A 465 -11.27 -6.10 -22.44
C LEU A 465 -12.23 -6.23 -23.63
N GLN A 466 -13.32 -7.00 -23.50
CA GLN A 466 -14.36 -7.08 -24.54
C GLN A 466 -14.98 -5.73 -24.86
N ARG A 467 -15.09 -4.83 -23.87
CA ARG A 467 -15.70 -3.50 -24.03
C ARG A 467 -14.68 -2.41 -24.33
N SER A 468 -13.45 -2.57 -23.84
CA SER A 468 -12.44 -1.51 -23.76
C SER A 468 -11.08 -1.93 -24.37
N PHE A 469 -11.08 -2.85 -25.35
CA PHE A 469 -9.85 -3.38 -25.94
C PHE A 469 -8.94 -2.28 -26.50
N GLY A 470 -9.49 -1.35 -27.28
CA GLY A 470 -8.73 -0.23 -27.88
C GLY A 470 -8.02 0.64 -26.83
N PRO A 471 -8.75 1.19 -25.82
CA PRO A 471 -8.14 1.88 -24.69
C PRO A 471 -7.08 1.06 -23.94
N ALA A 472 -7.34 -0.22 -23.67
CA ALA A 472 -6.41 -1.10 -22.97
C ALA A 472 -5.10 -1.29 -23.75
N LEU A 473 -5.20 -1.51 -25.07
CA LEU A 473 -4.03 -1.62 -25.95
C LEU A 473 -3.20 -0.33 -25.96
N LYS A 474 -3.85 0.85 -26.00
CA LYS A 474 -3.15 2.13 -25.91
C LYS A 474 -2.38 2.28 -24.60
N GLN A 475 -2.98 1.90 -23.47
CA GLN A 475 -2.29 1.93 -22.17
C GLN A 475 -1.11 0.96 -22.13
N LEU A 476 -1.26 -0.25 -22.69
CA LEU A 476 -0.18 -1.22 -22.79
C LEU A 476 1.00 -0.69 -23.61
N ILE A 477 0.73 -0.10 -24.79
CA ILE A 477 1.77 0.51 -25.62
C ILE A 477 2.49 1.64 -24.87
N ARG A 478 1.74 2.46 -24.11
CA ARG A 478 2.32 3.51 -23.26
C ARG A 478 3.13 2.97 -22.08
N ALA A 479 2.84 1.77 -21.60
CA ALA A 479 3.56 1.09 -20.52
C ALA A 479 4.79 0.29 -21.00
N LEU A 480 5.00 0.19 -22.32
CA LEU A 480 6.17 -0.42 -22.95
C LEU A 480 7.37 0.52 -23.29
N PRO A 481 7.57 1.75 -22.73
CA PRO A 481 8.55 2.70 -23.27
C PRO A 481 9.99 2.15 -23.39
N ASP A 482 10.38 1.18 -22.56
CA ASP A 482 11.77 0.69 -22.53
C ASP A 482 12.00 -0.68 -23.20
N TYR A 483 10.96 -1.44 -23.53
CA TYR A 483 11.12 -2.80 -24.10
C TYR A 483 11.21 -2.82 -25.62
N VAL A 484 10.52 -1.91 -26.31
CA VAL A 484 10.42 -1.92 -27.77
C VAL A 484 11.72 -1.45 -28.44
N LEU A 485 12.48 -0.54 -27.80
CA LEU A 485 13.80 -0.14 -28.31
C LEU A 485 14.85 -1.26 -28.20
N TYR A 486 14.76 -2.14 -27.20
CA TYR A 486 15.69 -3.26 -27.07
C TYR A 486 15.36 -4.41 -28.05
N LEU A 487 14.07 -4.68 -28.27
CA LEU A 487 13.63 -5.69 -29.24
C LEU A 487 13.78 -5.24 -30.70
N LEU A 488 13.59 -3.96 -31.01
CA LEU A 488 13.80 -3.42 -32.35
C LEU A 488 15.27 -3.07 -32.63
N GLY A 489 16.08 -2.76 -31.61
CA GLY A 489 17.52 -2.55 -31.74
C GLY A 489 18.34 -3.84 -31.90
N SER A 490 17.71 -5.00 -31.73
CA SER A 490 18.32 -6.32 -31.95
C SER A 490 18.02 -6.91 -33.35
N VAL A 491 17.28 -6.17 -34.19
CA VAL A 491 16.83 -6.61 -35.53
C VAL A 491 17.18 -5.58 -36.62
N VAL A 492 18.09 -4.63 -36.34
CA VAL A 492 18.63 -3.70 -37.36
C VAL A 492 20.14 -3.82 -37.43
#